data_AF-A0A2E3HNM9-F1
#
_entry.id   AF-A0A2E3HNM9-F1
#
_cell.length_a   1.000
_cell.length_b   1.000
_cell.length_c   1.000
_cell.angle_alpha   90.00
_cell.angle_beta   90.00
_cell.angle_gamma   90.00
#
_symmetry.space_group_name_H-M   'P 1'
#
loop_
_entity.id
_entity.type
_entity.pdbx_description
1 polymer ?
#
loop_
_entity_poly.entity_id
_entity_poly.type
_entity_poly.pdbx_seq_one_letter_code
_entity_poly.pdbx_strand_id
1 'polypeptide(L)'
;MGIQIRFDRPLNLTTGKPLIIVANHQITYDIPPIIWYLKKFHPKFISKKQLGRGIPGVSYNLRNGGSVLIDRSRSEESIGLIKIFAQKLERNKWSAVIFPEGTRSRDGKPKKFQKKA
;
A
#
# COMPACT_ATOMS: atom_id res chain seq x y z
N MET A 1 26.45 -6.58 3.75
CA MET A 1 25.78 -6.41 2.43
C MET A 1 24.71 -5.34 2.57
N GLY A 2 24.64 -4.37 1.67
CA GLY A 2 23.65 -3.29 1.70
C GLY A 2 22.87 -3.24 0.38
N ILE A 3 21.62 -2.78 0.44
CA ILE A 3 20.80 -2.50 -0.75
C ILE A 3 20.83 -0.99 -0.96
N GLN A 4 21.30 -0.55 -2.12
CA GLN A 4 21.25 0.85 -2.51
C GLN A 4 19.91 1.12 -3.21
N ILE A 5 19.13 2.06 -2.67
CA ILE A 5 17.86 2.49 -3.24
C ILE A 5 18.08 3.87 -3.87
N ARG A 6 17.72 4.02 -5.14
CA ARG A 6 17.79 5.30 -5.86
C ARG A 6 16.38 5.76 -6.23
N PHE A 7 16.10 7.04 -5.98
CA PHE A 7 14.87 7.69 -6.40
C PHE A 7 15.21 8.70 -7.48
N ASP A 8 14.88 8.36 -8.72
CA ASP A 8 15.08 9.24 -9.85
C ASP A 8 13.92 10.24 -9.93
N ARG A 9 14.23 11.53 -10.11
CA ARG A 9 13.28 12.66 -10.10
C ARG A 9 12.63 12.90 -8.74
N PRO A 10 13.29 13.61 -7.81
CA PRO A 10 12.68 13.97 -6.54
C PRO A 10 11.41 14.78 -6.79
N LEU A 11 10.28 14.25 -6.33
CA LEU A 11 9.00 14.94 -6.49
C LEU A 11 8.92 16.07 -5.46
N ASN A 12 8.73 17.30 -5.93
CA ASN A 12 8.45 18.44 -5.05
C ASN A 12 6.97 18.43 -4.64
N LEU A 13 6.60 17.46 -3.80
CA LEU A 13 5.23 17.26 -3.34
C LEU A 13 4.95 18.09 -2.09
N THR A 14 3.84 18.83 -2.11
CA THR A 14 3.36 19.57 -0.94
C THR A 14 2.89 18.60 0.15
N THR A 15 3.38 18.78 1.38
CA THR A 15 2.92 18.03 2.54
C THR A 15 1.57 18.52 3.04
N GLY A 16 0.86 17.70 3.83
CA GLY A 16 -0.42 18.09 4.45
C GLY A 16 -1.67 17.76 3.63
N LYS A 17 -1.52 17.09 2.48
CA LYS A 17 -2.62 16.52 1.70
C LYS A 17 -2.39 15.00 1.49
N PRO A 18 -3.45 14.17 1.58
CA PRO A 18 -3.38 12.77 1.20
C PRO A 18 -2.90 12.59 -0.24
N LEU A 19 -2.09 11.56 -0.49
CA LEU A 19 -1.72 11.12 -1.82
C LEU A 19 -2.31 9.73 -2.11
N ILE A 20 -2.52 9.45 -3.39
CA ILE A 20 -2.71 8.08 -3.88
C ILE A 20 -1.43 7.69 -4.62
N ILE A 21 -0.65 6.82 -3.99
CA ILE A 21 0.59 6.29 -4.53
C ILE A 21 0.26 4.97 -5.24
N VAL A 22 0.50 4.94 -6.54
CA VAL A 22 0.25 3.77 -7.38
C VAL A 22 1.59 3.19 -7.81
N ALA A 23 1.81 1.91 -7.55
CA ALA A 23 3.05 1.22 -7.92
C ALA A 23 2.75 -0.19 -8.43
N ASN A 24 3.64 -0.73 -9.26
CA ASN A 24 3.67 -2.16 -9.55
C ASN A 24 4.12 -2.96 -8.31
N HIS A 25 3.79 -4.25 -8.24
CA HIS A 25 4.20 -5.11 -7.11
C HIS A 25 4.96 -6.33 -7.61
N GLN A 26 6.26 -6.38 -7.36
CA GLN A 26 7.12 -7.49 -7.79
C GLN A 26 7.56 -8.34 -6.61
N ILE A 27 7.94 -7.72 -5.49
CA ILE A 27 8.43 -8.44 -4.31
C ILE A 27 7.95 -7.79 -3.02
N THR A 28 8.02 -8.53 -1.90
CA THR A 28 7.65 -7.96 -0.59
C THR A 28 8.59 -6.80 -0.19
N TYR A 29 9.80 -6.77 -0.73
CA TYR A 29 10.78 -5.72 -0.48
C TYR A 29 10.47 -4.40 -1.20
N ASP A 30 9.38 -4.32 -1.98
CA ASP A 30 8.87 -3.05 -2.51
C ASP A 30 8.39 -2.13 -1.37
N ILE A 31 7.94 -2.71 -0.26
CA ILE A 31 7.25 -2.00 0.83
C ILE A 31 8.20 -1.11 1.65
N PRO A 32 9.35 -1.60 2.17
CA PRO A 32 10.22 -0.76 3.01
C PRO A 32 10.77 0.50 2.32
N PRO A 33 11.25 0.46 1.06
CA PRO A 33 11.66 1.65 0.32
C PRO A 33 10.56 2.71 0.21
N ILE A 34 9.34 2.30 -0.12
CA ILE A 34 8.18 3.19 -0.23
C ILE A 34 7.88 3.85 1.12
N ILE A 35 7.83 3.05 2.20
CA ILE A 35 7.59 3.56 3.55
C ILE A 35 8.66 4.58 3.95
N TRP A 36 9.93 4.25 3.73
CA TRP A 36 11.05 5.07 4.18
C TRP A 36 11.14 6.40 3.43
N TYR A 37 11.05 6.37 2.09
CA TYR A 37 11.18 7.56 1.26
C TYR A 37 9.97 8.48 1.39
N LEU A 38 8.77 7.91 1.43
CA LEU A 38 7.51 8.67 1.52
C LEU A 38 7.01 8.84 2.95
N LYS A 39 7.87 8.62 3.98
CA LYS A 39 7.47 8.66 5.40
C LYS A 39 6.74 9.94 5.82
N LYS A 40 7.08 11.09 5.22
CA LYS A 40 6.41 12.39 5.45
C LYS A 40 4.91 12.36 5.11
N PHE A 41 4.50 11.46 4.21
CA PHE A 41 3.13 11.30 3.73
C PHE A 41 2.37 10.15 4.38
N HIS A 42 3.00 9.45 5.34
CA HIS A 42 2.42 8.34 6.11
C HIS A 42 1.73 7.29 5.22
N PRO A 43 2.46 6.59 4.33
CA PRO A 43 1.89 5.62 3.41
C PRO A 43 1.22 4.45 4.14
N LYS A 44 -0.04 4.19 3.82
CA LYS A 44 -0.87 3.10 4.35
C LYS A 44 -1.34 2.21 3.21
N PHE A 45 -1.44 0.91 3.46
CA PHE A 45 -1.59 -0.08 2.40
C PHE A 45 -2.99 -0.70 2.40
N ILE A 46 -3.48 -1.05 1.20
CA ILE A 46 -4.62 -1.95 1.03
C ILE A 46 -4.06 -3.37 0.86
N SER A 47 -4.27 -4.21 1.87
CA SER A 47 -3.66 -5.54 1.96
C SER A 47 -4.68 -6.66 2.04
N LYS A 48 -4.27 -7.89 1.69
CA LYS A 48 -5.13 -9.07 1.84
C LYS A 48 -5.40 -9.36 3.32
N LYS A 49 -6.65 -9.68 3.67
CA LYS A 49 -7.09 -10.04 5.02
C LYS A 49 -6.19 -11.07 5.71
N GLN A 50 -5.73 -12.07 4.95
CA GLN A 50 -4.85 -13.13 5.44
C GLN A 50 -3.52 -12.63 6.00
N LEU A 51 -2.98 -11.50 5.50
CA LEU A 51 -1.72 -10.92 5.98
C LEU A 51 -1.83 -10.28 7.37
N GLY A 52 -3.05 -10.11 7.89
CA GLY A 52 -3.30 -9.66 9.25
C GLY A 52 -2.84 -10.66 10.32
N ARG A 53 -2.39 -11.86 9.94
CA ARG A 53 -1.88 -12.90 10.84
C ARG A 53 -0.68 -13.65 10.25
N GLY A 54 0.12 -14.27 11.11
CA GLY A 54 1.16 -15.24 10.74
C GLY A 54 2.53 -14.67 10.38
N ILE A 55 2.66 -13.37 10.09
CA ILE A 55 3.96 -12.74 9.79
C ILE A 55 4.28 -11.72 10.89
N PRO A 56 5.17 -12.05 11.85
CA PRO A 56 5.56 -11.12 12.91
C PRO A 56 6.01 -9.76 12.35
N GLY A 57 5.68 -8.68 13.04
CA GLY A 57 5.93 -7.31 12.58
C GLY A 57 4.98 -6.86 11.47
N VAL A 58 4.92 -7.54 10.33
CA VAL A 58 4.05 -7.19 9.19
C VAL A 58 2.58 -7.23 9.61
N SER A 59 2.13 -8.35 10.17
CA SER A 59 0.74 -8.52 10.64
C SER A 59 0.39 -7.55 11.77
N TYR A 60 1.36 -7.18 12.61
CA TYR A 60 1.14 -6.16 13.65
C TYR A 60 0.96 -4.77 13.03
N ASN A 61 1.84 -4.39 12.09
CA ASN A 61 1.78 -3.09 11.43
C ASN A 61 0.54 -2.94 10.55
N LEU A 62 0.09 -4.01 9.89
CA LEU A 62 -1.15 -3.97 9.11
C LEU A 62 -2.40 -3.78 9.98
N ARG A 63 -2.43 -4.34 11.20
CA ARG A 63 -3.56 -4.20 12.13
C ARG A 63 -3.55 -2.86 12.87
N ASN A 64 -2.38 -2.43 13.32
CA ASN A 64 -2.26 -1.28 14.22
C ASN A 64 -1.74 0.00 13.53
N GLY A 65 -1.08 -0.14 12.39
CA GLY A 65 -0.46 0.96 11.65
C GLY A 65 -1.43 1.76 10.79
N GLY A 66 -2.73 1.45 10.80
CA GLY A 66 -3.76 2.20 10.08
C GLY A 66 -3.98 1.80 8.63
N SER A 67 -3.40 0.68 8.19
CA SER A 67 -3.70 0.05 6.89
C SER A 67 -5.07 -0.64 6.90
N VAL A 68 -5.57 -1.02 5.72
CA VAL A 68 -6.83 -1.75 5.59
C VAL A 68 -6.59 -3.17 5.07
N LEU A 69 -7.29 -4.13 5.67
CA LEU A 69 -7.26 -5.54 5.33
C LEU A 69 -8.57 -5.90 4.63
N ILE A 70 -8.50 -6.29 3.36
CA ILE A 70 -9.67 -6.59 2.52
C ILE A 70 -9.73 -8.06 2.12
N ASP A 71 -10.93 -8.58 1.96
CA ASP A 71 -11.18 -9.89 1.37
C ASP A 71 -11.61 -9.73 -0.08
N ARG A 72 -10.69 -10.01 -1.01
CA ARG A 72 -10.94 -9.81 -2.44
C ARG A 72 -11.93 -10.80 -3.05
N SER A 73 -12.32 -11.84 -2.30
CA SER A 73 -13.44 -12.69 -2.72
C SER A 73 -14.80 -12.01 -2.49
N ARG A 74 -14.85 -11.00 -1.61
CA ARG A 74 -16.04 -10.21 -1.25
C ARG A 74 -15.83 -8.76 -1.67
N SER A 75 -16.04 -8.47 -2.96
CA SER A 75 -15.81 -7.14 -3.54
C SER A 75 -16.65 -6.04 -2.88
N GLU A 76 -17.94 -6.28 -2.63
CA GLU A 76 -18.84 -5.30 -2.02
C GLU A 76 -18.41 -4.88 -0.60
N GLU A 77 -18.07 -5.86 0.25
CA GLU A 77 -17.54 -5.60 1.59
C GLU A 77 -16.21 -4.84 1.52
N SER A 78 -15.34 -5.24 0.59
CA SER A 78 -14.05 -4.58 0.37
C SER A 78 -14.22 -3.12 -0.03
N ILE A 79 -15.18 -2.79 -0.89
CA ILE A 79 -15.48 -1.40 -1.27
C ILE A 79 -15.92 -0.59 -0.04
N GLY A 80 -16.77 -1.16 0.83
CA GLY A 80 -17.17 -0.52 2.08
C GLY A 80 -15.97 -0.20 2.99
N LEU A 81 -15.08 -1.17 3.19
CA LEU A 81 -13.86 -0.99 3.97
C LEU A 81 -12.91 0.05 3.35
N ILE A 82 -12.78 0.07 2.02
CA ILE A 82 -11.96 1.06 1.31
C ILE A 82 -12.53 2.47 1.47
N LYS A 83 -13.86 2.64 1.48
CA LYS A 83 -14.49 3.94 1.75
C LYS A 83 -14.16 4.46 3.15
N ILE A 84 -14.30 3.60 4.18
CA ILE A 84 -13.96 3.94 5.57
C ILE A 84 -12.46 4.27 5.67
N PHE A 85 -11.62 3.49 4.99
CA PHE A 85 -10.19 3.73 4.92
C PHE A 85 -9.87 5.08 4.28
N ALA A 86 -10.49 5.44 3.16
CA ALA A 86 -10.30 6.73 2.50
C ALA A 86 -10.64 7.91 3.43
N GLN A 87 -11.77 7.83 4.14
CA GLN A 87 -12.14 8.84 5.14
C GLN A 87 -11.09 8.96 6.26
N LYS A 88 -10.55 7.83 6.73
CA LYS A 88 -9.49 7.82 7.74
C LYS A 88 -8.21 8.47 7.21
N LEU A 89 -7.83 8.18 5.97
CA LEU A 89 -6.66 8.80 5.34
C LEU A 89 -6.83 10.32 5.22
N GLU A 90 -8.00 10.77 4.78
CA GLU A 90 -8.32 12.19 4.63
C GLU A 90 -8.25 12.96 5.95
N ARG A 91 -8.85 12.40 7.01
CA ARG A 91 -8.83 13.02 8.35
C ARG A 91 -7.42 13.14 8.91
N ASN A 92 -6.58 12.11 8.71
CA ASN A 92 -5.23 12.07 9.27
C ASN A 92 -4.15 12.67 8.34
N LYS A 93 -4.53 13.13 7.14
CA LYS A 93 -3.59 13.56 6.08
C LYS A 93 -2.56 12.47 5.74
N TRP A 94 -2.99 11.21 5.79
CA TRP A 94 -2.18 10.04 5.40
C TRP A 94 -2.42 9.68 3.93
N SER A 95 -1.51 8.91 3.35
CA SER A 95 -1.56 8.53 1.94
C SER A 95 -1.90 7.06 1.75
N ALA A 96 -2.61 6.74 0.67
CA ALA A 96 -2.85 5.37 0.25
C ALA A 96 -1.72 4.89 -0.65
N VAL A 97 -1.28 3.65 -0.47
CA VAL A 97 -0.47 2.91 -1.45
C VAL A 97 -1.32 1.79 -2.02
N ILE A 98 -1.42 1.76 -3.35
CA ILE A 98 -2.23 0.80 -4.10
C ILE A 98 -1.33 0.08 -5.11
N PHE A 99 -1.42 -1.24 -5.08
CA PHE A 99 -0.83 -2.13 -6.08
C PHE A 99 -1.96 -2.68 -6.97
N PRO A 100 -2.29 -2.02 -8.09
CA PRO A 100 -3.49 -2.29 -8.89
C PRO A 100 -3.43 -3.64 -9.63
N GLU A 101 -2.26 -4.28 -9.72
CA GLU A 101 -2.13 -5.68 -10.13
C GLU A 101 -2.84 -6.64 -9.18
N GLY A 102 -3.04 -6.21 -7.93
CA GLY A 102 -3.56 -6.99 -6.82
C GLY A 102 -2.55 -8.01 -6.28
N THR A 103 -1.73 -8.65 -7.10
CA THR A 103 -0.80 -9.69 -6.63
C THR A 103 0.59 -9.43 -7.14
N ARG A 104 1.59 -9.88 -6.37
CA ARG A 104 2.99 -9.83 -6.80
C ARG A 104 3.16 -10.53 -8.15
N SER A 105 3.97 -9.96 -9.03
CA SER A 105 4.59 -10.68 -10.12
C SER A 105 5.51 -11.77 -9.58
N ARG A 106 5.57 -12.95 -10.23
CA ARG A 106 6.48 -14.05 -9.85
C ARG A 106 7.63 -14.22 -10.84
N ASP A 107 7.50 -13.63 -12.03
CA ASP A 107 8.43 -13.71 -13.15
C ASP A 107 9.17 -12.37 -13.39
N GLY A 108 9.00 -11.40 -12.49
CA GLY A 108 9.59 -10.07 -12.61
C GLY A 108 8.88 -9.16 -13.62
N LYS A 109 7.89 -9.66 -14.37
CA LYS A 109 7.13 -8.85 -15.33
C LYS A 109 5.90 -8.25 -14.65
N PRO A 110 5.70 -6.92 -14.67
CA PRO A 110 4.48 -6.31 -14.13
C PRO A 110 3.23 -6.91 -14.78
N LYS A 111 2.24 -7.25 -13.96
CA LYS A 111 0.93 -7.70 -14.45
C LYS A 111 0.10 -6.51 -14.92
N LYS A 112 -0.95 -6.83 -15.68
CA LYS A 112 -1.98 -5.84 -16.03
C LYS A 112 -2.69 -5.35 -14.77
N PHE A 113 -3.05 -4.08 -14.77
CA PHE A 113 -3.87 -3.51 -13.71
C PHE A 113 -5.28 -4.12 -13.79
N GLN A 114 -5.85 -4.46 -12.64
CA GLN A 114 -7.19 -5.00 -12.57
C GLN A 114 -8.20 -3.92 -12.95
N LYS A 115 -9.13 -4.25 -13.86
CA LYS A 115 -10.14 -3.32 -14.37
C LYS A 115 -11.39 -3.24 -13.48
N LYS A 116 -11.51 -4.11 -12.48
CA LYS A 116 -12.59 -4.11 -11.47
C LYS A 116 -11.96 -4.18 -10.09
N ALA A 117 -12.27 -3.21 -9.25
CA ALA A 117 -11.94 -3.16 -7.82
C ALA A 117 -13.14 -3.61 -6.99
#